data_AF-A0A937JSA3-F1
#
_entry.id   AF-A0A937JSA3-F1
#
_cell.length_a   1.000
_cell.length_b   1.000
_cell.length_c   1.000
_cell.angle_alpha   90.00
_cell.angle_beta   90.00
_cell.angle_gamma   90.00
#
_symmetry.space_group_name_H-M   'P 1'
#
loop_
_entity.id
_entity.type
_entity.pdbx_description
1 polymer ?
#
loop_
_entity_poly.entity_id
_entity_poly.type
_entity_poly.pdbx_seq_one_letter_code
_entity_poly.pdbx_strand_id
1 'polypeptide(L)' 'MENLRRISLSANGQEQVLTIPQEFALSSTEVLLRREGQRLIIEPISRSSLLSLLTTLQDITDNFPDTDEGLLPLDDITL' A
#
# COMPACT_ATOMS: atom_id res chain seq x y z
N MET A 1 25.79 -5.18 4.10
CA MET A 1 26.05 -6.33 4.98
C MET A 1 24.98 -7.36 4.67
N GLU A 2 25.34 -8.56 4.24
CA GLU A 2 24.33 -9.60 3.98
C GLU A 2 23.78 -10.10 5.32
N ASN A 3 22.53 -9.74 5.62
CA ASN A 3 21.80 -10.32 6.73
C ASN A 3 21.25 -11.67 6.27
N LEU A 4 21.97 -12.75 6.54
CA LEU A 4 21.53 -14.10 6.21
C LEU A 4 21.13 -14.82 7.50
N ARG A 5 19.86 -15.22 7.61
CA ARG A 5 19.36 -16.03 8.71
C ARG A 5 18.83 -17.36 8.18
N ARG A 6 19.29 -18.47 8.76
CA ARG A 6 18.70 -19.78 8.54
C ARG A 6 17.41 -19.89 9.34
N ILE A 7 16.30 -20.15 8.65
CA ILE A 7 14.98 -20.36 9.25
C ILE A 7 14.39 -21.70 8.77
N SER A 8 13.50 -22.25 9.58
CA SER A 8 12.78 -23.48 9.25
C SER A 8 11.42 -23.13 8.65
N LEU A 9 10.99 -23.91 7.67
CA LEU A 9 9.62 -23.87 7.16
C LEU A 9 8.70 -24.62 8.12
N SER A 10 7.51 -24.09 8.35
CA SER A 10 6.43 -24.81 9.01
C SER A 10 5.44 -25.35 7.97
N ALA A 11 4.70 -26.37 8.34
CA ALA A 11 3.60 -26.89 7.54
C ALA A 11 2.27 -26.44 8.16
N ASN A 12 1.35 -25.98 7.31
CA ASN A 12 -0.04 -25.71 7.67
C ASN A 12 -0.94 -26.55 6.74
N GLY A 13 -1.17 -27.81 7.12
CA GLY A 13 -1.86 -28.76 6.26
C GLY A 13 -1.07 -29.04 4.98
N GLN A 14 -1.61 -28.64 3.83
CA GLN A 14 -0.95 -28.77 2.52
C GLN A 14 -0.04 -27.58 2.18
N GLU A 15 -0.04 -26.52 2.99
CA GLU A 15 0.71 -25.30 2.75
C GLU A 15 2.07 -25.34 3.48
N GLN A 16 3.09 -24.75 2.86
CA GLN A 16 4.34 -24.41 3.55
C GLN A 16 4.30 -22.94 3.96
N VAL A 17 4.65 -22.67 5.22
CA VAL A 17 4.64 -21.33 5.80
C VAL A 17 6.06 -20.91 6.13
N LEU A 18 6.44 -19.74 5.62
CA LEU A 18 7.71 -19.07 5.91
C LEU A 18 7.43 -17.89 6.85
N THR A 19 7.89 -17.99 8.10
CA THR A 19 7.80 -16.86 9.03
C THR A 19 8.96 -15.90 8.79
N ILE A 20 8.66 -14.68 8.33
CA ILE A 20 9.65 -13.64 8.09
C ILE A 20 10.00 -12.97 9.42
N PRO A 21 11.27 -13.04 9.89
CA PRO A 21 11.70 -12.34 11.10
C PRO A 21 11.58 -10.82 10.96
N GLN A 22 11.45 -10.11 12.08
CA GLN A 22 11.21 -8.66 12.09
C GLN A 22 12.28 -7.85 11.35
N GLU A 23 13.54 -8.27 11.41
CA GLU A 23 14.65 -7.64 10.71
C GLU A 23 14.57 -7.77 9.16
N PHE A 24 13.68 -8.64 8.66
CA PHE A 24 13.40 -8.85 7.24
C PHE A 24 11.97 -8.42 6.86
N ALA A 25 11.24 -7.76 7.76
CA ALA A 25 9.85 -7.38 7.53
C ALA A 25 9.71 -6.50 6.27
N LEU A 26 8.79 -6.88 5.40
CA LEU A 26 8.47 -6.12 4.20
C LEU A 26 7.49 -4.99 4.54
N SER A 27 7.61 -3.87 3.82
CA SER A 27 6.73 -2.71 4.02
C SER A 27 5.33 -2.88 3.41
N SER A 28 5.10 -3.93 2.62
CA SER A 28 3.82 -4.21 1.97
C SER A 28 3.07 -5.35 2.65
N THR A 29 1.74 -5.33 2.54
CA THR A 29 0.87 -6.43 2.98
C THR A 29 0.71 -7.52 1.91
N GLU A 30 1.14 -7.24 0.68
CA GLU A 30 1.05 -8.13 -0.47
C GLU A 30 2.43 -8.31 -1.11
N VAL A 31 2.68 -9.51 -1.62
CA VAL A 31 3.96 -9.89 -2.21
C VAL A 31 3.73 -10.77 -3.44
N LEU A 32 4.63 -10.66 -4.41
CA LEU A 32 4.79 -11.60 -5.51
C LEU A 32 5.80 -12.66 -5.10
N LEU A 33 5.45 -13.93 -5.32
CA LEU A 33 6.34 -15.06 -5.11
C LEU A 33 6.73 -15.64 -6.47
N ARG A 34 8.03 -15.62 -6.76
CA ARG A 34 8.62 -16.08 -8.02
C ARG A 34 9.66 -17.17 -7.73
N ARG A 35 9.74 -18.18 -8.60
CA ARG A 35 10.78 -19.23 -8.52
C ARG A 35 11.81 -19.03 -9.63
N GLU A 36 13.08 -18.96 -9.26
CA GLU A 36 14.21 -18.93 -10.19
C GLU A 36 15.18 -20.07 -9.86
N GLY A 37 15.11 -21.14 -10.66
CA GLY A 37 15.85 -22.38 -10.39
C GLY A 37 15.51 -22.93 -9.00
N GLN A 38 16.49 -22.90 -8.09
CA GLN A 38 16.34 -23.38 -6.71
C GLN A 38 16.03 -22.27 -5.70
N ARG A 39 15.79 -21.03 -6.16
CA ARG A 39 15.52 -19.89 -5.30
C ARG A 39 14.05 -19.50 -5.37
N LEU A 40 13.47 -19.16 -4.22
CA LEU A 40 12.22 -18.42 -4.15
C LEU A 40 12.56 -16.96 -3.90
N ILE A 41 11.99 -16.09 -4.72
CA ILE A 41 12.17 -14.64 -4.68
C ILE A 41 10.82 -14.05 -4.28
N ILE A 42 10.82 -13.26 -3.21
CA ILE A 42 9.64 -12.60 -2.67
C ILE A 42 9.82 -11.11 -2.92
N GLU A 43 8.91 -10.51 -3.68
CA GLU A 43 8.95 -9.10 -4.04
C GLU A 43 7.72 -8.39 -3.46
N PRO A 44 7.88 -7.27 -2.73
CA PRO A 44 6.75 -6.51 -2.23
C PRO A 44 5.97 -5.90 -3.38
N ILE A 45 4.64 -6.07 -3.38
CA ILE A 45 3.77 -5.28 -4.25
C ILE A 45 3.62 -3.92 -3.60
N SER A 46 4.22 -2.90 -4.21
CA SER A 46 3.99 -1.52 -3.81
C SER A 46 2.55 -1.17 -4.13
N ARG A 47 1.71 -1.02 -3.11
CA ARG A 47 0.42 -0.36 -3.30
C ARG A 47 0.73 1.08 -3.71
N SER A 48 0.25 1.49 -4.89
CA SER A 48 0.31 2.89 -5.29
C SER A 48 -0.36 3.71 -4.19
N SER A 49 0.40 4.60 -3.56
CA SER A 49 -0.18 5.48 -2.56
C SER A 49 -1.25 6.36 -3.23
N LEU A 50 -2.26 6.81 -2.47
CA LEU A 50 -3.21 7.80 -2.98
C LEU A 50 -2.46 9.00 -3.59
N LEU A 51 -1.35 9.39 -2.98
CA LEU A 51 -0.45 10.43 -3.48
C LEU A 51 0.14 10.08 -4.86
N SER A 52 0.63 8.85 -5.04
CA SER A 52 1.12 8.36 -6.33
C SER A 52 0.02 8.35 -7.40
N LEU A 53 -1.22 8.03 -7.04
CA LEU A 53 -2.35 8.11 -7.96
C LEU A 53 -2.67 9.57 -8.31
N LEU A 54 -2.76 10.46 -7.32
CA LEU A 54 -3.03 11.89 -7.55
C LEU A 54 -1.98 12.53 -8.48
N THR A 55 -0.71 12.13 -8.37
CA THR A 55 0.34 12.62 -9.30
C THR A 55 0.18 12.18 -10.75
N THR A 56 -0.65 11.15 -11.02
CA THR A 56 -0.93 10.68 -12.39
C THR A 56 -2.17 11.32 -13.01
N LEU A 57 -2.99 12.01 -12.23
CA LEU A 57 -4.19 12.67 -12.73
C LEU A 57 -3.79 13.95 -13.48
N GLN A 58 -4.47 14.20 -14.60
CA GLN A 58 -4.33 15.44 -15.33
C GLN A 58 -5.01 16.59 -14.56
N ASP A 59 -4.45 17.79 -14.69
CA ASP A 59 -5.08 19.01 -14.17
C ASP A 59 -6.51 19.16 -14.71
N ILE A 60 -7.45 19.42 -13.80
CA ILE A 60 -8.83 19.73 -14.15
C ILE A 60 -8.87 21.20 -14.59
N THR A 61 -9.16 21.43 -15.87
CA THR A 61 -9.26 22.79 -16.44
C THR A 61 -10.62 23.43 -16.22
N ASP A 62 -11.61 22.65 -15.80
CA ASP A 62 -12.94 23.14 -15.51
C ASP A 62 -12.91 24.03 -14.26
N ASN A 63 -13.60 25.17 -14.34
CA ASN A 63 -13.78 26.00 -13.16
C ASN A 63 -14.67 25.25 -12.16
N PHE A 64 -14.27 25.28 -10.88
CA PHE A 64 -15.15 24.83 -9.83
C PHE A 64 -16.44 25.65 -9.86
N PRO A 65 -17.62 25.01 -9.76
CA PRO A 65 -18.88 25.73 -9.66
C PRO A 65 -18.90 26.55 -8.36
N ASP A 66 -19.72 27.59 -8.33
CA ASP A 66 -20.02 28.29 -7.09
C ASP A 66 -20.84 27.35 -6.19
N THR A 67 -20.23 26.86 -5.11
CA THR A 67 -20.90 25.97 -4.16
C THR A 67 -21.85 26.70 -3.23
N ASP A 68 -21.74 28.03 -3.17
CA ASP A 68 -22.54 28.88 -2.30
C ASP A 68 -23.78 29.43 -3.04
N GLU A 69 -23.92 29.13 -4.33
CA GLU A 69 -25.07 29.54 -5.14
C GLU A 69 -26.37 28.99 -4.55
N GLY A 70 -27.25 29.90 -4.11
CA GLY A 70 -28.54 29.55 -3.52
C GLY A 70 -28.48 29.08 -2.07
N LEU A 71 -27.31 29.13 -1.42
CA LEU A 71 -27.23 28.90 0.02
C LEU A 71 -27.90 30.04 0.79
N LEU A 72 -28.60 29.66 1.86
CA LEU A 72 -29.09 30.61 2.84
C LEU A 72 -27.91 31.21 3.60
N PRO A 73 -28.04 32.45 4.12
CA PRO A 73 -27.02 33.03 4.98
C PRO A 73 -26.74 32.13 6.19
N LEU A 74 -25.50 32.18 6.68
CA LEU A 74 -25.10 31.48 7.89
C LEU A 74 -26.02 31.87 9.06
N ASP A 75 -26.34 30.90 9.91
CA ASP A 75 -27.05 31.18 11.14
C ASP A 75 -26.21 32.09 12.04
N ASP A 76 -26.87 33.02 12.75
CA ASP A 76 -26.23 33.78 13.81
C ASP A 76 -25.80 32.82 14.92
N ILE A 77 -24.50 32.72 15.18
CA ILE A 77 -23.96 31.97 16.30
C ILE A 77 -23.64 32.90 17.47
N THR A 78 -24.13 32.58 18.66
CA THR A 78 -23.69 33.21 19.91
C THR A 78 -22.42 32.51 20.40
N LEU A 79 -21.29 33.20 20.36
CA LEU A 79 -20.01 32.77 20.94
C LEU A 79 -20.01 32.87 22.47
#